data_AF-A0A2H1X192-F1
#
_entry.id   AF-A0A2H1X192-F1
#
_cell.length_a   1.000
_cell.length_b   1.000
_cell.length_c   1.000
_cell.angle_alpha   90.00
_cell.angle_beta   90.00
_cell.angle_gamma   90.00
#
_symmetry.space_group_name_H-M   'P 1'
#
loop_
_entity.id
_entity.type
_entity.pdbx_description
1 polymer ?
#
loop_
_entity_poly.entity_id
_entity_poly.type
_entity_poly.pdbx_seq_one_letter_code
_entity_poly.pdbx_strand_id
1 'polypeptide(L)'
;MPHVQVETFRLFIQYVYTGKLLLQDSGVFEMMTLAADLGVEDLRSACEDHVTSTLSVESACTLLAAAMEIQDRPGGKSASSFMERCIAFIGDNAADCVKTNAFLNLPKEALIKLISSDFLCLEEEEVWRCALAWAKQRAGVTQPTAHWTEEERARVCHHLSPLMQHVRLLLIDSAVFAEEVEPTGAVPMELSLERYRRAALHAAPPPAPRHDTDKRTQPRLAVNMFTGSLILQQEKSAFQAVINNWCGTPKQSWRLIFRASTHGYSAQAFHSHCDGVAPVLLLVQCSRGEVIGGYSEARWAAGGAGGYIPAERAFLFALSEPPARYTLLKKAFALCYHPDCGPIFGAGADLLISNNCNTNSESYSNLHSYGDQLAPASLASDYNFTVRDYEVFTYKHN
;
A
#
# COMPACT_ATOMS: atom_id res chain seq x y z
N MET A 1 -6.12 -23.23 -31.99
CA MET A 1 -6.38 -23.08 -30.55
C MET A 1 -7.82 -22.62 -30.37
N PRO A 2 -8.74 -23.43 -29.81
CA PRO A 2 -10.15 -23.08 -29.71
C PRO A 2 -10.48 -22.03 -28.63
N HIS A 3 -9.49 -21.59 -27.84
CA HIS A 3 -9.67 -20.68 -26.69
C HIS A 3 -9.23 -19.24 -26.95
N VAL A 4 -8.75 -18.93 -28.17
CA VAL A 4 -8.19 -17.62 -28.52
C VAL A 4 -9.10 -16.96 -29.55
N GLN A 5 -9.48 -15.70 -29.32
CA GLN A 5 -10.26 -14.95 -30.29
C GLN A 5 -9.48 -14.82 -31.60
N VAL A 6 -10.19 -14.99 -32.72
CA VAL A 6 -9.59 -14.97 -34.07
C VAL A 6 -8.87 -13.64 -34.33
N GLU A 7 -9.42 -12.55 -33.80
CA GLU A 7 -8.86 -11.20 -33.90
C GLU A 7 -7.53 -11.07 -33.15
N THR A 8 -7.47 -11.54 -31.89
CA THR A 8 -6.25 -11.56 -31.06
C THR A 8 -5.14 -12.37 -31.74
N PHE A 9 -5.48 -13.55 -32.29
CA PHE A 9 -4.50 -14.37 -33.01
C PHE A 9 -4.00 -13.70 -34.30
N ARG A 10 -4.88 -13.01 -35.04
CA ARG A 10 -4.49 -12.26 -36.24
C ARG A 10 -3.52 -11.12 -35.91
N LEU A 11 -3.80 -10.39 -34.83
CA LEU A 11 -2.92 -9.32 -34.33
C LEU A 11 -1.57 -9.87 -33.86
N PHE A 12 -1.56 -11.01 -33.19
CA PHE A 12 -0.32 -11.70 -32.82
C PHE A 12 0.53 -12.07 -34.05
N ILE A 13 -0.08 -12.67 -35.08
CA ILE A 13 0.64 -12.99 -36.32
C ILE A 13 1.17 -11.71 -36.97
N GLN A 14 0.37 -10.65 -37.04
CA GLN A 14 0.82 -9.36 -37.58
C GLN A 14 2.04 -8.83 -36.81
N TYR A 15 2.07 -8.95 -35.48
CA TYR A 15 3.22 -8.57 -34.67
C TYR A 15 4.46 -9.41 -35.02
N VAL A 16 4.33 -10.73 -35.16
CA VAL A 16 5.44 -11.62 -35.54
C VAL A 16 6.06 -11.22 -36.89
N TYR A 17 5.25 -10.77 -37.85
CA TYR A 17 5.74 -10.35 -39.17
C TYR A 17 6.23 -8.89 -39.25
N THR A 18 5.71 -7.98 -38.41
CA THR A 18 5.96 -6.53 -38.55
C THR A 18 6.75 -5.91 -37.40
N GLY A 19 6.87 -6.59 -36.27
CA GLY A 19 7.42 -6.05 -35.02
C GLY A 19 6.61 -4.90 -34.42
N LYS A 20 5.40 -4.62 -34.92
CA LYS A 20 4.55 -3.51 -34.49
C LYS A 20 3.18 -4.03 -34.07
N LEU A 21 2.72 -3.60 -32.89
CA LEU A 21 1.40 -3.92 -32.38
C LEU A 21 0.79 -2.70 -31.71
N LEU A 22 -0.49 -2.45 -31.98
CA LEU A 22 -1.30 -1.50 -31.21
C LEU A 22 -2.12 -2.31 -30.20
N LEU A 23 -1.71 -2.27 -28.93
CA LEU A 23 -2.41 -2.95 -27.85
C LEU A 23 -3.70 -2.18 -27.50
N GLN A 24 -4.81 -2.91 -27.40
CA GLN A 24 -6.09 -2.39 -26.92
C GLN A 24 -6.39 -2.97 -25.54
N ASP A 25 -6.89 -2.14 -24.62
CA ASP A 25 -7.12 -2.50 -23.21
C ASP A 25 -8.01 -3.73 -23.02
N SER A 26 -8.99 -3.94 -23.90
CA SER A 26 -9.91 -5.09 -23.86
C SER A 26 -9.25 -6.43 -24.19
N GLY A 27 -8.15 -6.44 -24.93
CA GLY A 27 -7.49 -7.64 -25.44
C GLY A 27 -6.10 -7.92 -24.86
N VAL A 28 -5.58 -7.04 -23.99
CA VAL A 28 -4.19 -7.13 -23.51
C VAL A 28 -3.93 -8.44 -22.77
N PHE A 29 -4.86 -8.88 -21.93
CA PHE A 29 -4.69 -10.12 -21.17
C PHE A 29 -4.73 -11.36 -22.06
N GLU A 30 -5.59 -11.39 -23.09
CA GLU A 30 -5.61 -12.51 -24.05
C GLU A 30 -4.31 -12.54 -24.87
N MET A 31 -3.81 -11.37 -25.29
CA MET A 31 -2.53 -11.25 -25.99
C MET A 31 -1.37 -11.69 -25.11
N MET A 32 -1.38 -11.33 -23.83
CA MET A 32 -0.36 -11.71 -22.85
C MET A 32 -0.34 -13.23 -22.62
N THR A 33 -1.49 -13.87 -22.46
CA THR A 33 -1.57 -15.34 -22.34
C THR A 33 -1.09 -16.02 -23.62
N LEU A 34 -1.48 -15.51 -24.80
CA LEU A 34 -1.03 -16.06 -26.09
C LEU A 34 0.48 -15.91 -26.28
N ALA A 35 1.05 -14.77 -25.90
CA ALA A 35 2.49 -14.53 -25.93
C ALA A 35 3.25 -15.48 -25.01
N ALA A 36 2.72 -15.75 -23.81
CA ALA A 36 3.27 -16.71 -22.87
C ALA A 36 3.18 -18.16 -23.39
N ASP A 37 2.04 -18.56 -23.97
CA ASP A 37 1.83 -19.91 -24.52
C ASP A 37 2.74 -20.19 -25.73
N LEU A 38 3.03 -19.16 -26.53
CA LEU A 38 3.89 -19.26 -27.72
C LEU A 38 5.37 -18.91 -27.46
N GLY A 39 5.72 -18.52 -26.23
CA GLY A 39 7.09 -18.23 -25.81
C GLY A 39 7.68 -16.92 -26.37
N VAL A 40 6.85 -15.93 -26.70
CA VAL A 40 7.30 -14.61 -27.18
C VAL A 40 7.41 -13.65 -26.00
N GLU A 41 8.56 -13.68 -25.32
CA GLU A 41 8.79 -12.89 -24.10
C GLU A 41 8.78 -11.37 -24.34
N ASP A 42 9.23 -10.88 -25.50
CA ASP A 42 9.22 -9.45 -25.81
C ASP A 42 7.79 -8.88 -25.85
N LEU A 43 6.87 -9.62 -26.46
CA LEU A 43 5.46 -9.23 -26.53
C LEU A 43 4.81 -9.31 -25.15
N ARG A 44 5.17 -10.32 -24.36
CA ARG A 44 4.70 -10.45 -22.99
C ARG A 44 5.15 -9.27 -22.13
N SER A 45 6.43 -8.89 -22.19
CA SER A 45 6.96 -7.72 -21.47
C SER A 45 6.23 -6.45 -21.90
N ALA A 46 6.02 -6.24 -23.21
CA ALA A 46 5.28 -5.09 -23.72
C ALA A 46 3.82 -5.06 -23.22
N CYS A 47 3.16 -6.21 -23.09
CA CYS A 47 1.83 -6.30 -22.49
C CYS A 47 1.89 -5.95 -21.00
N GLU A 48 2.84 -6.49 -20.24
CA GLU A 48 2.99 -6.19 -18.80
C GLU A 48 3.26 -4.69 -18.54
N ASP A 49 4.08 -4.06 -19.38
CA ASP A 49 4.36 -2.62 -19.34
C ASP A 49 3.11 -1.79 -19.67
N HIS A 50 2.37 -2.17 -20.71
CA HIS A 50 1.11 -1.51 -21.06
C HIS A 50 0.12 -1.60 -19.90
N VAL A 51 -0.11 -2.78 -19.34
CA VAL A 51 -1.06 -2.92 -18.24
C VAL A 51 -0.63 -2.12 -17.02
N THR A 52 0.67 -2.13 -16.69
CA THR A 52 1.22 -1.36 -15.56
C THR A 52 1.08 0.15 -15.79
N SER A 53 1.19 0.63 -17.03
CA SER A 53 0.94 2.03 -17.38
C SER A 53 -0.54 2.42 -17.32
N THR A 54 -1.44 1.48 -17.59
CA THR A 54 -2.90 1.70 -17.52
C THR A 54 -3.49 1.51 -16.13
N LEU A 55 -2.73 0.94 -15.17
CA LEU A 55 -3.20 0.66 -13.82
C LEU A 55 -3.44 1.96 -13.05
N SER A 56 -4.71 2.30 -12.85
CA SER A 56 -5.16 3.48 -12.14
C SER A 56 -6.31 3.12 -11.20
N VAL A 57 -6.73 4.05 -10.34
CA VAL A 57 -7.85 3.83 -9.39
C VAL A 57 -9.14 3.45 -10.13
N GLU A 58 -9.37 3.99 -11.33
CA GLU A 58 -10.56 3.72 -12.14
C GLU A 58 -10.50 2.40 -12.90
N SER A 59 -9.31 2.02 -13.40
CA SER A 59 -9.12 0.81 -14.21
C SER A 59 -8.77 -0.43 -13.37
N ALA A 60 -8.25 -0.28 -12.15
CA ALA A 60 -7.73 -1.41 -11.38
C ALA A 60 -8.79 -2.49 -11.13
N CYS A 61 -10.03 -2.11 -10.82
CA CYS A 61 -11.11 -3.06 -10.59
C CYS A 61 -11.57 -3.76 -11.88
N THR A 62 -11.58 -3.06 -13.03
CA THR A 62 -11.93 -3.67 -14.32
C THR A 62 -10.84 -4.62 -14.80
N LEU A 63 -9.57 -4.24 -14.63
CA LEU A 63 -8.41 -5.06 -14.94
C LEU A 63 -8.36 -6.32 -14.06
N LEU A 64 -8.68 -6.21 -12.76
CA LEU A 64 -8.77 -7.37 -11.87
C LEU A 64 -9.86 -8.35 -12.33
N ALA A 65 -11.04 -7.85 -12.69
CA ALA A 65 -12.13 -8.69 -13.19
C ALA A 65 -11.73 -9.42 -14.48
N ALA A 66 -11.15 -8.71 -15.45
CA ALA A 66 -10.67 -9.29 -16.70
C ALA A 66 -9.55 -10.32 -16.49
N ALA A 67 -8.62 -10.05 -15.57
CA ALA A 67 -7.55 -10.99 -15.24
C ALA A 67 -8.07 -12.28 -14.61
N MET A 68 -9.12 -12.20 -13.78
CA MET A 68 -9.76 -13.38 -13.18
C MET A 68 -10.49 -14.24 -14.22
N GLU A 69 -11.21 -13.62 -15.17
CA GLU A 69 -11.88 -14.36 -16.25
C GLU A 69 -10.91 -15.18 -17.11
N ILE A 70 -9.68 -14.68 -17.29
CA ILE A 70 -8.66 -15.33 -18.11
C ILE A 70 -7.86 -16.35 -17.30
N GLN A 71 -7.74 -16.19 -15.98
CA GLN A 71 -7.15 -17.20 -15.11
C GLN A 71 -7.89 -18.55 -15.20
N ASP A 72 -9.21 -18.51 -15.34
CA ASP A 72 -10.03 -19.72 -15.44
C ASP A 72 -9.80 -20.49 -16.77
N ARG A 73 -9.05 -19.93 -17.72
CA ARG A 73 -8.66 -20.60 -18.97
C ARG A 73 -7.33 -21.38 -18.80
N PRO A 74 -7.18 -22.54 -19.46
CA PRO A 74 -5.91 -23.28 -19.46
C PRO A 74 -4.81 -22.45 -20.12
N GLY A 75 -3.75 -22.10 -19.37
CA GLY A 75 -2.67 -21.19 -19.78
C GLY A 75 -2.49 -19.95 -18.88
N GLY A 76 -3.43 -19.69 -17.96
CA GLY A 76 -3.50 -18.47 -17.14
C GLY A 76 -2.41 -18.21 -16.08
N LYS A 77 -1.27 -18.92 -16.08
CA LYS A 77 -0.20 -18.67 -15.09
C LYS A 77 0.36 -17.25 -15.15
N SER A 78 0.42 -16.65 -16.34
CA SER A 78 0.88 -15.26 -16.48
C SER A 78 -0.12 -14.24 -15.93
N ALA A 79 -1.41 -14.60 -15.83
CA ALA A 79 -2.43 -13.74 -15.26
C ALA A 79 -2.36 -13.70 -13.72
N SER A 80 -1.79 -14.72 -13.06
CA SER A 80 -1.80 -14.79 -11.59
C SER A 80 -0.90 -13.77 -10.91
N SER A 81 0.33 -13.59 -11.39
CA SER A 81 1.24 -12.55 -10.91
C SER A 81 0.65 -11.15 -11.08
N PHE A 82 -0.10 -10.94 -12.17
CA PHE A 82 -0.76 -9.69 -12.45
C PHE A 82 -1.94 -9.45 -11.50
N MET A 83 -2.78 -10.46 -11.24
CA MET A 83 -3.87 -10.35 -10.27
C MET A 83 -3.36 -9.98 -8.88
N GLU A 84 -2.27 -10.59 -8.41
CA GLU A 84 -1.65 -10.25 -7.12
C GLU A 84 -1.24 -8.78 -7.06
N ARG A 85 -0.69 -8.25 -8.17
CA ARG A 85 -0.36 -6.83 -8.32
C ARG A 85 -1.58 -5.93 -8.30
N CYS A 86 -2.66 -6.30 -8.98
CA CYS A 86 -3.94 -5.57 -8.90
C CYS A 86 -4.54 -5.60 -7.49
N ILE A 87 -4.52 -6.74 -6.82
CA ILE A 87 -5.01 -6.89 -5.44
C ILE A 87 -4.20 -6.00 -4.50
N ALA A 88 -2.88 -5.98 -4.63
CA ALA A 88 -2.02 -5.08 -3.84
C ALA A 88 -2.33 -3.61 -4.11
N PHE A 89 -2.42 -3.20 -5.38
CA PHE A 89 -2.73 -1.83 -5.75
C PHE A 89 -4.11 -1.37 -5.25
N ILE A 90 -5.13 -2.23 -5.37
CA ILE A 90 -6.47 -1.96 -4.83
C ILE A 90 -6.44 -1.91 -3.31
N GLY A 91 -5.67 -2.79 -2.66
CA GLY A 91 -5.49 -2.80 -1.20
C GLY A 91 -4.91 -1.49 -0.67
N ASP A 92 -3.90 -0.95 -1.35
CA ASP A 92 -3.23 0.30 -0.97
C ASP A 92 -4.08 1.55 -1.30
N ASN A 93 -4.86 1.52 -2.37
CA ASN A 93 -5.72 2.64 -2.82
C ASN A 93 -7.20 2.41 -2.50
N ALA A 94 -7.50 1.55 -1.52
CA ALA A 94 -8.85 1.04 -1.27
C ALA A 94 -9.89 2.15 -1.03
N ALA A 95 -9.50 3.21 -0.31
CA ALA A 95 -10.37 4.35 0.03
C ALA A 95 -10.95 5.08 -1.20
N ASP A 96 -10.22 5.07 -2.31
CA ASP A 96 -10.66 5.70 -3.56
C ASP A 96 -11.23 4.68 -4.53
N CYS A 97 -10.64 3.48 -4.62
CA CYS A 97 -11.13 2.39 -5.46
C CYS A 97 -12.58 2.01 -5.14
N VAL A 98 -12.94 1.93 -3.85
CA VAL A 98 -14.30 1.57 -3.39
C VAL A 98 -15.38 2.51 -3.93
N LYS A 99 -15.06 3.80 -4.09
CA LYS A 99 -16.02 4.81 -4.53
C LYS A 99 -16.33 4.70 -6.03
N THR A 100 -15.54 3.93 -6.78
CA THR A 100 -15.69 3.79 -8.22
C THR A 100 -16.84 2.86 -8.59
N ASN A 101 -17.48 3.13 -9.74
CA ASN A 101 -18.45 2.20 -10.34
C ASN A 101 -17.80 0.88 -10.78
N ALA A 102 -16.48 0.86 -10.96
CA ALA A 102 -15.74 -0.34 -11.32
C ALA A 102 -15.72 -1.36 -10.17
N PHE A 103 -15.54 -0.90 -8.92
CA PHE A 103 -15.59 -1.76 -7.72
C PHE A 103 -16.95 -2.41 -7.54
N LEU A 104 -17.99 -1.60 -7.72
CA LEU A 104 -19.39 -1.96 -7.72
C LEU A 104 -19.71 -3.13 -8.70
N ASN A 105 -19.07 -3.14 -9.88
CA ASN A 105 -19.24 -4.19 -10.89
C ASN A 105 -18.36 -5.43 -10.70
N LEU A 106 -17.55 -5.53 -9.63
CA LEU A 106 -16.65 -6.67 -9.41
C LEU A 106 -17.37 -8.01 -9.25
N PRO A 107 -16.82 -9.13 -9.77
CA PRO A 107 -17.39 -10.45 -9.55
C PRO A 107 -17.27 -10.87 -8.07
N LYS A 108 -18.17 -11.74 -7.62
CA LYS A 108 -18.26 -12.20 -6.22
C LYS A 108 -16.92 -12.72 -5.68
N GLU A 109 -16.22 -13.52 -6.48
CA GLU A 109 -14.95 -14.15 -6.10
C GLU A 109 -13.81 -13.13 -5.95
N ALA A 110 -13.79 -12.06 -6.78
CA ALA A 110 -12.82 -10.98 -6.64
C ALA A 110 -13.03 -10.22 -5.32
N LEU A 111 -14.28 -9.90 -5.02
CA LEU A 111 -14.64 -9.17 -3.81
C LEU A 111 -14.30 -9.98 -2.55
N ILE A 112 -14.55 -11.30 -2.56
CA ILE A 112 -14.15 -12.20 -1.48
C ILE A 112 -12.63 -12.16 -1.27
N LYS A 113 -11.84 -12.29 -2.36
CA LYS A 113 -10.37 -12.21 -2.27
C LYS A 113 -9.91 -10.88 -1.68
N LEU A 114 -10.47 -9.75 -2.12
CA LEU A 114 -10.13 -8.42 -1.61
C LEU A 114 -10.47 -8.27 -0.11
N ILE A 115 -11.68 -8.62 0.31
CA ILE A 115 -12.12 -8.48 1.71
C ILE A 115 -11.41 -9.49 2.62
N SER A 116 -10.99 -10.65 2.11
CA SER A 116 -10.22 -11.64 2.87
C SER A 116 -8.77 -11.20 3.14
N SER A 117 -8.23 -10.25 2.37
CA SER A 117 -6.84 -9.81 2.47
C SER A 117 -6.57 -8.98 3.72
N ASP A 118 -5.50 -9.29 4.45
CA ASP A 118 -5.05 -8.50 5.62
C ASP A 118 -4.50 -7.11 5.23
N PHE A 119 -4.24 -6.88 3.94
CA PHE A 119 -3.64 -5.66 3.38
C PHE A 119 -4.65 -4.70 2.76
N LEU A 120 -5.95 -4.93 2.94
CA LEU A 120 -6.98 -3.97 2.52
C LEU A 120 -6.97 -2.77 3.47
N CYS A 121 -6.48 -1.62 3.02
CA CYS A 121 -6.26 -0.47 3.89
C CYS A 121 -7.53 0.36 4.13
N LEU A 122 -8.53 -0.24 4.79
CA LEU A 122 -9.79 0.40 5.16
C LEU A 122 -10.14 0.09 6.62
N GLU A 123 -10.88 1.00 7.25
CA GLU A 123 -11.53 0.70 8.53
C GLU A 123 -12.63 -0.34 8.32
N GLU A 124 -12.89 -1.22 9.29
CA GLU A 124 -13.86 -2.31 9.11
C GLU A 124 -15.30 -1.79 8.90
N GLU A 125 -15.63 -0.60 9.41
CA GLU A 125 -16.89 0.08 9.09
C GLU A 125 -17.01 0.45 7.61
N GLU A 126 -15.92 0.91 7.00
CA GLU A 126 -15.89 1.21 5.57
C GLU A 126 -16.00 -0.09 4.77
N VAL A 127 -15.25 -1.14 5.14
CA VAL A 127 -15.36 -2.46 4.51
C VAL A 127 -16.81 -2.98 4.51
N TRP A 128 -17.53 -2.80 5.61
CA TRP A 128 -18.95 -3.12 5.69
C TRP A 128 -19.78 -2.29 4.71
N ARG A 129 -19.63 -0.96 4.70
CA ARG A 129 -20.35 -0.07 3.77
C ARG A 129 -20.08 -0.42 2.31
N CYS A 130 -18.84 -0.82 1.98
CA CYS A 130 -18.45 -1.29 0.64
C CYS A 130 -19.20 -2.56 0.26
N ALA A 131 -19.17 -3.57 1.13
CA ALA A 131 -19.83 -4.85 0.90
C ALA A 131 -21.34 -4.67 0.73
N LEU A 132 -21.93 -3.79 1.56
CA LEU A 132 -23.34 -3.43 1.48
C LEU A 132 -23.67 -2.71 0.16
N ALA A 133 -22.87 -1.73 -0.26
CA ALA A 133 -23.08 -1.01 -1.52
C ALA A 133 -23.01 -1.95 -2.74
N TRP A 134 -22.03 -2.86 -2.77
CA TRP A 134 -21.93 -3.88 -3.80
C TRP A 134 -23.15 -4.81 -3.81
N ALA A 135 -23.57 -5.32 -2.65
CA ALA A 135 -24.72 -6.21 -2.54
C ALA A 135 -26.03 -5.52 -2.94
N LYS A 136 -26.21 -4.24 -2.60
CA LYS A 136 -27.34 -3.41 -3.04
C LYS A 136 -27.41 -3.31 -4.56
N GLN A 137 -26.29 -3.02 -5.21
CA GLN A 137 -26.24 -2.91 -6.66
C GLN A 137 -26.53 -4.26 -7.34
N ARG A 138 -25.99 -5.37 -6.83
CA ARG A 138 -26.27 -6.71 -7.34
C ARG A 138 -27.73 -7.12 -7.17
N ALA A 139 -28.36 -6.71 -6.07
CA ALA A 139 -29.77 -6.93 -5.80
C ALA A 139 -30.72 -5.97 -6.55
N GLY A 140 -30.18 -4.92 -7.19
CA GLY A 140 -30.95 -3.87 -7.87
C GLY A 140 -31.68 -2.92 -6.93
N VAL A 141 -31.23 -2.78 -5.68
CA VAL A 141 -31.90 -1.97 -4.63
C VAL A 141 -31.14 -0.66 -4.43
N THR A 142 -31.80 0.47 -4.65
CA THR A 142 -31.21 1.82 -4.47
C THR A 142 -31.69 2.53 -3.20
N GLN A 143 -32.68 1.96 -2.51
CA GLN A 143 -33.32 2.59 -1.36
C GLN A 143 -32.45 2.50 -0.08
N PRO A 144 -32.58 3.45 0.87
CA PRO A 144 -31.98 3.35 2.20
C PRO A 144 -32.48 2.11 2.96
N THR A 145 -31.64 1.57 3.85
CA THR A 145 -31.92 0.33 4.61
C THR A 145 -33.23 0.38 5.40
N ALA A 146 -33.65 1.57 5.85
CA ALA A 146 -34.88 1.77 6.61
C ALA A 146 -36.18 1.54 5.81
N HIS A 147 -36.12 1.56 4.48
CA HIS A 147 -37.30 1.48 3.60
C HIS A 147 -37.35 0.18 2.78
N TRP A 148 -36.51 -0.80 3.11
CA TRP A 148 -36.46 -2.06 2.37
C TRP A 148 -37.72 -2.90 2.58
N THR A 149 -38.23 -3.48 1.48
CA THR A 149 -39.20 -4.56 1.59
C THR A 149 -38.53 -5.84 2.08
N GLU A 150 -39.31 -6.79 2.59
CA GLU A 150 -38.77 -8.08 3.06
C GLU A 150 -38.10 -8.86 1.91
N GLU A 151 -38.63 -8.75 0.69
CA GLU A 151 -38.04 -9.38 -0.50
C GLU A 151 -36.74 -8.70 -0.93
N GLU A 152 -36.67 -7.37 -0.87
CA GLU A 152 -35.44 -6.61 -1.15
C GLU A 152 -34.33 -6.98 -0.14
N ARG A 153 -34.69 -7.03 1.15
CA ARG A 153 -33.80 -7.44 2.22
C ARG A 153 -33.29 -8.87 2.01
N ALA A 154 -34.16 -9.83 1.67
CA ALA A 154 -33.76 -11.21 1.40
C ALA A 154 -32.76 -11.32 0.24
N ARG A 155 -32.96 -10.56 -0.86
CA ARG A 155 -32.02 -10.53 -2.00
C ARG A 155 -30.65 -9.98 -1.60
N VAL A 156 -30.60 -8.89 -0.86
CA VAL A 156 -29.34 -8.30 -0.40
C VAL A 156 -28.62 -9.25 0.57
N CYS A 157 -29.34 -9.84 1.52
CA CYS A 157 -28.79 -10.83 2.45
C CYS A 157 -28.20 -12.05 1.73
N HIS A 158 -28.83 -12.51 0.65
CA HIS A 158 -28.31 -13.62 -0.17
C HIS A 158 -26.93 -13.29 -0.76
N HIS A 159 -26.75 -12.08 -1.27
CA HIS A 159 -25.46 -11.64 -1.82
C HIS A 159 -24.41 -11.30 -0.75
N LEU A 160 -24.83 -10.88 0.45
CA LEU A 160 -23.92 -10.60 1.57
C LEU A 160 -23.43 -11.87 2.27
N SER A 161 -24.22 -12.93 2.32
CA SER A 161 -23.91 -14.17 3.06
C SER A 161 -22.49 -14.72 2.82
N PRO A 162 -21.95 -14.78 1.57
CA PRO A 162 -20.59 -15.24 1.31
C PRO A 162 -19.50 -14.29 1.81
N LEU A 163 -19.80 -12.99 1.90
CA LEU A 163 -18.86 -11.96 2.35
C LEU A 163 -18.77 -11.93 3.88
N MET A 164 -19.82 -12.37 4.57
CA MET A 164 -19.92 -12.27 6.03
C MET A 164 -18.80 -12.99 6.79
N GLN A 165 -18.29 -14.10 6.25
CA GLN A 165 -17.20 -14.84 6.87
C GLN A 165 -15.84 -14.12 6.79
N HIS A 166 -15.72 -13.12 5.92
CA HIS A 166 -14.47 -12.38 5.66
C HIS A 166 -14.48 -10.96 6.26
N VAL A 167 -15.65 -10.40 6.58
CA VAL A 167 -15.77 -9.09 7.26
C VAL A 167 -15.55 -9.27 8.76
N ARG A 168 -14.70 -8.43 9.38
CA ARG A 168 -14.35 -8.56 10.80
C ARG A 168 -15.33 -7.78 11.67
N LEU A 169 -16.59 -8.23 11.70
CA LEU A 169 -17.70 -7.56 12.40
C LEU A 169 -17.43 -7.23 13.88
N LEU A 170 -16.56 -8.00 14.53
CA LEU A 170 -16.18 -7.82 15.93
C LEU A 170 -15.36 -6.54 16.17
N LEU A 171 -14.79 -5.95 15.11
CA LEU A 171 -13.91 -4.77 15.17
C LEU A 171 -14.57 -3.48 14.67
N ILE A 172 -15.81 -3.57 14.16
CA ILE A 172 -16.62 -2.39 13.81
C ILE A 172 -16.93 -1.61 15.09
N ASP A 173 -17.10 -0.29 15.02
CA ASP A 173 -17.53 0.51 16.18
C ASP A 173 -18.96 0.17 16.65
N SER A 174 -19.20 0.26 17.96
CA SER A 174 -20.48 -0.15 18.56
C SER A 174 -21.67 0.64 18.05
N ALA A 175 -21.52 1.95 17.82
CA ALA A 175 -22.60 2.79 17.32
C ALA A 175 -22.93 2.45 15.85
N VAL A 176 -21.90 2.38 15.01
CA VAL A 176 -22.05 2.06 13.57
C VAL A 176 -22.73 0.72 13.36
N PHE A 177 -22.40 -0.29 14.18
CA PHE A 177 -23.04 -1.59 14.05
C PHE A 177 -24.52 -1.59 14.44
N ALA A 178 -24.91 -0.89 15.51
CA ALA A 178 -26.31 -0.82 15.93
C ALA A 178 -27.17 -0.05 14.91
N GLU A 179 -26.61 1.00 14.30
CA GLU A 179 -27.33 1.86 13.35
C GLU A 179 -27.32 1.35 11.91
N GLU A 180 -26.20 0.78 11.44
CA GLU A 180 -26.04 0.40 10.03
C GLU A 180 -26.07 -1.11 9.79
N VAL A 181 -25.49 -1.91 10.69
CA VAL A 181 -25.28 -3.35 10.46
C VAL A 181 -26.50 -4.16 10.91
N GLU A 182 -26.97 -3.97 12.15
CA GLU A 182 -28.08 -4.71 12.74
C GLU A 182 -29.40 -4.56 11.94
N PRO A 183 -29.80 -3.37 11.45
CA PRO A 183 -31.05 -3.21 10.71
C PRO A 183 -31.10 -3.93 9.37
N THR A 184 -29.95 -4.33 8.81
CA THR A 184 -29.94 -5.16 7.59
C THR A 184 -30.48 -6.57 7.82
N GLY A 185 -30.40 -7.07 9.07
CA GLY A 185 -30.80 -8.43 9.42
C GLY A 185 -30.01 -9.52 8.69
N ALA A 186 -28.85 -9.17 8.11
CA ALA A 186 -27.94 -10.11 7.44
C ALA A 186 -27.02 -10.85 8.41
N VAL A 187 -26.84 -10.32 9.62
CA VAL A 187 -25.95 -10.87 10.65
C VAL A 187 -26.71 -11.86 11.53
N PRO A 188 -26.22 -13.11 11.71
CA PRO A 188 -26.82 -14.05 12.63
C PRO A 188 -26.85 -13.53 14.07
N MET A 189 -27.95 -13.81 14.79
CA MET A 189 -28.15 -13.37 16.17
C MET A 189 -26.99 -13.75 17.10
N GLU A 190 -26.43 -14.96 16.93
CA GLU A 190 -25.29 -15.43 17.73
C GLU A 190 -24.07 -14.52 17.62
N LEU A 191 -23.76 -14.04 16.40
CA LEU A 191 -22.60 -13.20 16.15
C LEU A 191 -22.81 -11.78 16.67
N SER A 192 -24.02 -11.25 16.55
CA SER A 192 -24.41 -9.96 17.15
C SER A 192 -24.29 -10.01 18.67
N LEU A 193 -24.77 -11.09 19.31
CA LEU A 193 -24.67 -11.30 20.75
C LEU A 193 -23.22 -11.46 21.22
N GLU A 194 -22.40 -12.22 20.50
CA GLU A 194 -20.98 -12.37 20.81
C GLU A 194 -20.27 -11.02 20.78
N ARG A 195 -20.56 -10.20 19.77
CA ARG A 195 -20.03 -8.84 19.66
C ARG A 195 -20.44 -7.96 20.84
N TYR A 196 -21.73 -7.87 21.14
CA TYR A 196 -22.23 -7.09 22.27
C TYR A 196 -21.60 -7.55 23.60
N ARG A 197 -21.43 -8.87 23.78
CA ARG A 197 -20.74 -9.45 24.94
C ARG A 197 -19.28 -9.01 25.01
N ARG A 198 -18.54 -9.04 23.90
CA ARG A 198 -17.15 -8.57 23.85
C ARG A 198 -17.05 -7.07 24.12
N ALA A 199 -17.87 -6.24 23.48
CA ALA A 199 -17.90 -4.80 23.72
C ALA A 199 -18.19 -4.45 25.18
N ALA A 200 -19.14 -5.16 25.82
CA ALA A 200 -19.45 -4.98 27.24
C ALA A 200 -18.31 -5.43 28.18
N LEU A 201 -17.57 -6.49 27.83
CA LEU A 201 -16.45 -7.01 28.62
C LEU A 201 -15.16 -6.21 28.44
N HIS A 202 -14.93 -5.59 27.28
CA HIS A 202 -13.77 -4.73 27.02
C HIS A 202 -13.83 -3.34 27.70
N ALA A 203 -14.89 -3.04 28.46
CA ALA A 203 -14.90 -1.96 29.45
C ALA A 203 -14.00 -2.27 30.68
N ALA A 204 -13.53 -3.53 30.81
CA ALA A 204 -12.50 -3.93 31.76
C ALA A 204 -11.13 -4.05 31.04
N PRO A 205 -10.00 -3.76 31.74
CA PRO A 205 -8.67 -3.74 31.12
C PRO A 205 -8.32 -5.07 30.45
N PRO A 206 -7.67 -5.06 29.28
CA PRO A 206 -7.45 -6.27 28.49
C PRO A 206 -6.52 -7.25 29.24
N PRO A 207 -6.91 -8.53 29.40
CA PRO A 207 -5.94 -9.56 29.77
C PRO A 207 -4.94 -9.77 28.61
N ALA A 208 -3.74 -10.24 28.96
CA ALA A 208 -2.57 -10.46 28.10
C ALA A 208 -2.87 -10.94 26.66
N PRO A 209 -2.00 -10.61 25.66
CA PRO A 209 -2.24 -10.92 24.26
C PRO A 209 -2.39 -12.43 24.09
N ARG A 210 -3.65 -12.87 23.93
CA ARG A 210 -3.95 -14.23 23.52
C ARG A 210 -3.63 -14.28 22.04
N HIS A 211 -2.84 -15.28 21.66
CA HIS A 211 -2.55 -15.58 20.26
C HIS A 211 -3.82 -16.18 19.63
N ASP A 212 -4.86 -15.35 19.47
CA ASP A 212 -6.11 -15.75 18.82
C ASP A 212 -5.80 -15.98 17.34
N THR A 213 -5.93 -17.22 16.88
CA THR A 213 -5.69 -17.60 15.48
C THR A 213 -6.81 -17.15 14.54
N ASP A 214 -7.93 -16.64 15.08
CA ASP A 214 -9.08 -16.20 14.30
C ASP A 214 -8.84 -14.80 13.71
N LYS A 215 -8.69 -14.71 12.39
CA LYS A 215 -8.51 -13.43 11.68
C LYS A 215 -9.63 -12.43 11.93
N ARG A 216 -10.82 -12.88 12.35
CA ARG A 216 -11.97 -12.01 12.65
C ARG A 216 -11.81 -11.20 13.95
N THR A 217 -10.85 -11.56 14.80
CA THR A 217 -10.61 -10.88 16.09
C THR A 217 -9.40 -9.95 16.03
N GLN A 218 -8.63 -9.99 14.95
CA GLN A 218 -7.44 -9.16 14.76
C GLN A 218 -7.73 -8.02 13.77
N PRO A 219 -7.29 -6.78 14.05
CA PRO A 219 -7.38 -5.69 13.07
C PRO A 219 -6.58 -6.02 11.81
N ARG A 220 -6.94 -5.39 10.69
CA ARG A 220 -6.15 -5.50 9.46
C ARG A 220 -4.75 -4.97 9.72
N LEU A 221 -3.76 -5.61 9.09
CA LEU A 221 -2.35 -5.28 9.30
C LEU A 221 -2.01 -3.93 8.66
N ALA A 222 -2.69 -3.57 7.57
CA ALA A 222 -2.48 -2.34 6.85
C ALA A 222 -3.50 -1.27 7.26
N VAL A 223 -3.04 -0.25 7.98
CA VAL A 223 -3.70 1.06 8.06
C VAL A 223 -2.94 1.95 7.08
N ASN A 224 -3.61 2.62 6.14
CA ASN A 224 -2.96 3.49 5.17
C ASN A 224 -2.47 4.79 5.83
N MET A 225 -1.45 4.69 6.70
CA MET A 225 -0.84 5.85 7.33
C MET A 225 0.06 6.59 6.33
N PHE A 226 0.66 5.87 5.39
CA PHE A 226 1.60 6.38 4.39
C PHE A 226 1.02 6.29 2.97
N THR A 227 0.03 7.14 2.69
CA THR A 227 -0.64 7.13 1.38
C THR A 227 0.36 7.38 0.26
N GLY A 228 0.36 6.46 -0.71
CA GLY A 228 1.25 6.51 -1.85
C GLY A 228 2.68 6.03 -1.57
N SER A 229 2.99 5.37 -0.45
CA SER A 229 4.28 4.68 -0.33
C SER A 229 4.33 3.47 -1.26
N LEU A 230 5.43 3.29 -1.99
CA LEU A 230 5.79 2.02 -2.66
C LEU A 230 6.74 1.17 -1.81
N ILE A 231 7.44 1.80 -0.85
CA ILE A 231 8.42 1.11 0.01
C ILE A 231 7.73 0.35 1.14
N LEU A 232 6.66 0.90 1.73
CA LEU A 232 5.94 0.34 2.88
C LEU A 232 4.68 -0.47 2.49
N GLN A 233 4.67 -1.08 1.31
CA GLN A 233 3.59 -1.94 0.83
C GLN A 233 3.75 -3.39 1.28
N GLN A 234 2.65 -4.16 1.24
CA GLN A 234 2.63 -5.62 1.47
C GLN A 234 3.30 -6.03 2.79
N GLU A 235 4.32 -6.90 2.76
CA GLU A 235 5.03 -7.41 3.95
C GLU A 235 5.59 -6.30 4.84
N LYS A 236 5.95 -5.15 4.25
CA LYS A 236 6.50 -3.99 4.97
C LYS A 236 5.41 -3.07 5.54
N SER A 237 4.13 -3.33 5.28
CA SER A 237 3.02 -2.53 5.81
C SER A 237 2.96 -2.58 7.34
N ALA A 238 3.41 -3.68 7.95
CA ALA A 238 3.51 -3.82 9.40
C ALA A 238 4.39 -2.74 10.05
N PHE A 239 5.41 -2.25 9.33
CA PHE A 239 6.29 -1.20 9.83
C PHE A 239 5.65 0.18 9.85
N GLN A 240 4.54 0.41 9.13
CA GLN A 240 3.84 1.70 9.14
C GLN A 240 3.40 2.08 10.56
N ALA A 241 2.79 1.13 11.29
CA ALA A 241 2.37 1.36 12.67
C ALA A 241 3.57 1.58 13.61
N VAL A 242 4.68 0.87 13.39
CA VAL A 242 5.91 1.00 14.19
C VAL A 242 6.51 2.40 14.04
N ILE A 243 6.69 2.85 12.79
CA ILE A 243 7.22 4.19 12.49
C ILE A 243 6.30 5.27 13.05
N ASN A 244 4.98 5.12 12.87
CA ASN A 244 4.02 6.08 13.35
C ASN A 244 4.03 6.21 14.88
N ASN A 245 4.13 5.07 15.59
CA ASN A 245 4.29 5.04 17.04
C ASN A 245 5.59 5.72 17.50
N TRP A 246 6.68 5.60 16.76
CA TRP A 246 7.93 6.31 17.07
C TRP A 246 7.84 7.83 16.90
N CYS A 247 7.01 8.30 15.95
CA CYS A 247 6.79 9.73 15.72
C CYS A 247 5.88 10.37 16.80
N GLY A 248 5.06 9.55 17.47
CA GLY A 248 4.39 9.89 18.73
C GLY A 248 2.91 10.25 18.62
N THR A 249 2.35 10.31 17.41
CA THR A 249 0.91 10.64 17.19
C THR A 249 0.17 9.42 16.63
N PRO A 250 -0.74 8.79 17.39
CA PRO A 250 -1.33 7.49 17.01
C PRO A 250 -2.28 7.55 15.80
N LYS A 251 -2.85 8.71 15.48
CA LYS A 251 -3.75 8.93 14.31
C LYS A 251 -3.15 9.84 13.24
N GLN A 252 -1.83 9.89 13.13
CA GLN A 252 -1.18 10.71 12.12
C GLN A 252 -1.26 10.06 10.74
N SER A 253 -1.62 10.86 9.74
CA SER A 253 -1.49 10.49 8.33
C SER A 253 -0.32 11.25 7.70
N TRP A 254 0.36 10.57 6.78
CA TRP A 254 1.56 11.05 6.12
C TRP A 254 1.26 11.35 4.66
N ARG A 255 1.82 12.44 4.19
CA ARG A 255 1.75 12.88 2.80
C ARG A 255 3.11 12.68 2.15
N LEU A 256 3.16 11.91 1.06
CA LEU A 256 4.33 11.80 0.21
C LEU A 256 4.61 13.16 -0.45
N ILE A 257 5.81 13.69 -0.27
CA ILE A 257 6.26 14.94 -0.90
C ILE A 257 7.26 14.68 -2.03
N PHE A 258 8.03 13.60 -1.93
CA PHE A 258 9.05 13.26 -2.90
C PHE A 258 9.24 11.76 -3.01
N ARG A 259 9.34 11.24 -4.24
CA ARG A 259 9.81 9.89 -4.54
C ARG A 259 10.84 9.96 -5.65
N ALA A 260 12.00 9.36 -5.45
CA ALA A 260 13.10 9.45 -6.41
C ALA A 260 12.77 8.80 -7.76
N SER A 261 12.09 7.65 -7.77
CA SER A 261 11.64 7.02 -9.02
C SER A 261 10.63 7.83 -9.83
N THR A 262 9.89 8.76 -9.20
CA THR A 262 8.87 9.59 -9.88
C THR A 262 9.39 10.98 -10.24
N HIS A 263 10.17 11.60 -9.35
CA HIS A 263 10.67 12.98 -9.53
C HIS A 263 12.13 13.05 -10.01
N GLY A 264 12.80 11.91 -10.13
CA GLY A 264 14.20 11.80 -10.51
C GLY A 264 15.13 11.63 -9.30
N TYR A 265 16.26 10.99 -9.52
CA TYR A 265 17.25 10.66 -8.48
C TYR A 265 18.28 11.77 -8.23
N SER A 266 18.10 12.96 -8.81
CA SER A 266 19.07 14.04 -8.69
C SER A 266 18.93 14.80 -7.38
N ALA A 267 20.06 15.27 -6.83
CA ALA A 267 20.07 16.14 -5.65
C ALA A 267 19.23 17.40 -5.86
N GLN A 268 19.28 17.98 -7.07
CA GLN A 268 18.48 19.13 -7.44
C GLN A 268 16.97 18.85 -7.35
N ALA A 269 16.51 17.69 -7.80
CA ALA A 269 15.10 17.31 -7.71
C ALA A 269 14.67 17.12 -6.25
N PHE A 270 15.53 16.56 -5.40
CA PHE A 270 15.26 16.49 -3.96
C PHE A 270 15.09 17.88 -3.35
N HIS A 271 16.07 18.77 -3.56
CA HIS A 271 16.05 20.12 -2.98
C HIS A 271 14.83 20.94 -3.44
N SER A 272 14.44 20.83 -4.72
CA SER A 272 13.27 21.58 -5.22
C SER A 272 11.94 21.16 -4.58
N HIS A 273 11.85 19.97 -4.00
CA HIS A 273 10.62 19.43 -3.40
C HIS A 273 10.64 19.37 -1.86
N CYS A 274 11.81 19.18 -1.26
CA CYS A 274 11.93 18.87 0.18
C CYS A 274 12.47 20.03 1.03
N ASP A 275 13.16 21.01 0.43
CA ASP A 275 13.71 22.13 1.18
C ASP A 275 12.59 22.96 1.82
N GLY A 276 12.79 23.37 3.07
CA GLY A 276 11.82 24.16 3.82
C GLY A 276 10.64 23.39 4.40
N VAL A 277 10.50 22.08 4.14
CA VAL A 277 9.41 21.25 4.68
C VAL A 277 9.78 20.67 6.05
N ALA A 278 8.87 20.75 7.02
CA ALA A 278 8.98 20.13 8.33
C ALA A 278 7.59 19.70 8.86
N PRO A 279 7.50 18.61 9.66
CA PRO A 279 8.56 17.64 9.91
C PRO A 279 8.81 16.75 8.68
N VAL A 280 9.92 16.04 8.68
CA VAL A 280 10.33 15.16 7.57
C VAL A 280 10.56 13.74 8.05
N LEU A 281 10.06 12.78 7.27
CA LEU A 281 10.38 11.37 7.38
C LEU A 281 10.96 10.89 6.06
N LEU A 282 12.17 10.36 6.11
CA LEU A 282 12.87 9.73 5.00
C LEU A 282 12.75 8.21 5.11
N LEU A 283 12.39 7.56 4.01
CA LEU A 283 12.43 6.12 3.81
C LEU A 283 13.31 5.81 2.61
N VAL A 284 14.29 4.93 2.79
CA VAL A 284 15.27 4.55 1.77
C VAL A 284 15.22 3.05 1.60
N GLN A 285 14.97 2.59 0.38
CA GLN A 285 15.08 1.19 0.02
C GLN A 285 16.45 0.94 -0.62
N CYS A 286 17.30 0.19 0.05
CA CYS A 286 18.57 -0.25 -0.52
C CYS A 286 18.33 -1.27 -1.65
N SER A 287 19.27 -1.34 -2.58
CA SER A 287 19.29 -2.34 -3.68
C SER A 287 19.19 -3.79 -3.17
N ARG A 288 19.71 -4.06 -1.97
CA ARG A 288 19.65 -5.36 -1.29
C ARG A 288 18.29 -5.67 -0.63
N GLY A 289 17.34 -4.75 -0.66
CA GLY A 289 15.98 -4.92 -0.13
C GLY A 289 15.75 -4.37 1.28
N GLU A 290 16.83 -4.07 2.00
CA GLU A 290 16.82 -3.41 3.31
C GLU A 290 16.12 -2.04 3.23
N VAL A 291 15.39 -1.67 4.29
CA VAL A 291 14.76 -0.36 4.39
C VAL A 291 15.29 0.36 5.61
N ILE A 292 15.91 1.51 5.37
CA ILE A 292 16.46 2.38 6.41
C ILE A 292 15.83 3.76 6.28
N GLY A 293 15.97 4.59 7.29
CA GLY A 293 15.34 5.90 7.24
C GLY A 293 15.67 6.79 8.42
N GLY A 294 15.05 7.97 8.41
CA GLY A 294 15.24 8.98 9.43
C GLY A 294 14.03 9.87 9.57
N TYR A 295 13.71 10.26 10.80
CA TYR A 295 12.71 11.26 11.12
C TYR A 295 13.38 12.48 11.75
N SER A 296 12.94 13.68 11.39
CA SER A 296 13.33 14.92 12.06
C SER A 296 12.16 15.90 12.10
N GLU A 297 12.00 16.57 13.24
CA GLU A 297 11.08 17.70 13.35
C GLU A 297 11.58 18.98 12.65
N ALA A 298 12.87 19.04 12.31
CA ALA A 298 13.46 20.15 11.58
C ALA A 298 13.28 20.00 10.07
N ARG A 299 13.59 21.07 9.33
CA ARG A 299 13.57 21.15 7.86
C ARG A 299 14.97 21.30 7.30
N TRP A 300 15.22 20.79 6.11
CA TRP A 300 16.39 21.18 5.33
C TRP A 300 16.29 22.65 4.93
N ALA A 301 17.43 23.35 4.91
CA ALA A 301 17.51 24.75 4.53
C ALA A 301 17.61 24.88 3.01
N ALA A 302 16.95 25.89 2.45
CA ALA A 302 17.01 26.19 1.03
C ALA A 302 18.30 26.97 0.70
N GLY A 303 19.14 26.40 -0.16
CA GLY A 303 20.31 27.06 -0.72
C GLY A 303 21.50 27.28 0.24
N GLY A 304 22.68 27.51 -0.33
CA GLY A 304 23.94 27.74 0.40
C GLY A 304 25.02 26.70 0.08
N ALA A 305 26.24 26.91 0.61
CA ALA A 305 27.39 26.00 0.45
C ALA A 305 27.32 24.75 1.36
N GLY A 306 26.16 24.50 1.96
CA GLY A 306 25.89 23.46 2.93
C GLY A 306 26.10 23.88 4.38
N GLY A 307 25.47 23.14 5.29
CA GLY A 307 25.50 23.44 6.72
C GLY A 307 24.74 22.43 7.57
N TYR A 308 24.82 22.62 8.89
CA TYR A 308 24.12 21.78 9.88
C TYR A 308 22.90 22.49 10.43
N ILE A 309 21.86 21.70 10.73
CA ILE A 309 20.60 22.19 11.25
C ILE A 309 20.28 21.45 12.55
N PRO A 310 20.02 22.19 13.64
CA PRO A 310 19.67 21.59 14.92
C PRO A 310 18.23 21.06 14.92
N ALA A 311 17.98 19.99 15.67
CA ALA A 311 16.63 19.51 15.96
C ALA A 311 16.52 18.99 17.41
N GLU A 312 15.36 19.20 18.02
CA GLU A 312 15.06 18.66 19.36
C GLU A 312 14.69 17.18 19.30
N ARG A 313 13.91 16.79 18.28
CA ARG A 313 13.50 15.40 18.05
C ARG A 313 13.89 14.98 16.64
N ALA A 314 14.86 14.08 16.58
CA ALA A 314 15.18 13.31 15.39
C ALA A 314 15.64 11.91 15.78
N PHE A 315 15.46 10.95 14.89
CA PHE A 315 15.98 9.60 15.04
C PHE A 315 16.24 8.98 13.67
N LEU A 316 17.20 8.06 13.61
CA LEU A 316 17.39 7.17 12.48
C LEU A 316 16.82 5.79 12.82
N PHE A 317 16.51 5.00 11.81
CA PHE A 317 15.98 3.65 12.01
C PHE A 317 16.36 2.72 10.86
N ALA A 318 16.34 1.43 11.18
CA ALA A 318 16.42 0.34 10.23
C ALA A 318 15.22 -0.59 10.45
N LEU A 319 14.48 -0.87 9.37
CA LEU A 319 13.34 -1.79 9.38
C LEU A 319 13.83 -3.22 9.16
N SER A 320 14.51 -3.74 10.19
CA SER A 320 14.92 -5.13 10.32
C SER A 320 13.91 -5.92 11.16
N GLU A 321 14.11 -7.23 11.28
CA GLU A 321 13.41 -8.07 12.25
C GLU A 321 14.40 -8.49 13.36
N PRO A 322 14.41 -7.83 14.54
CA PRO A 322 13.49 -6.79 15.03
C PRO A 322 13.83 -5.37 14.51
N PRO A 323 12.84 -4.44 14.48
CA PRO A 323 13.06 -3.07 14.01
C PRO A 323 13.88 -2.25 15.00
N ALA A 324 14.88 -1.53 14.49
CA ALA A 324 15.84 -0.79 15.30
C ALA A 324 15.68 0.73 15.14
N ARG A 325 15.79 1.46 16.25
CA ARG A 325 15.69 2.93 16.30
C ARG A 325 16.88 3.52 17.04
N TYR A 326 17.48 4.56 16.46
CA TYR A 326 18.67 5.25 16.94
C TYR A 326 18.35 6.73 17.19
N THR A 327 18.35 7.14 18.46
CA THR A 327 18.00 8.51 18.87
C THR A 327 19.14 9.49 18.59
N LEU A 328 18.79 10.75 18.35
CA LEU A 328 19.75 11.84 18.21
C LEU A 328 20.49 12.11 19.53
N LEU A 329 21.82 12.03 19.52
CA LEU A 329 22.68 12.40 20.65
C LEU A 329 23.12 13.87 20.56
N LYS A 330 23.50 14.32 19.36
CA LYS A 330 24.07 15.66 19.16
C LYS A 330 23.05 16.58 18.49
N LYS A 331 22.21 17.23 19.29
CA LYS A 331 21.10 18.09 18.83
C LYS A 331 21.48 19.16 17.80
N ALA A 332 22.69 19.69 17.87
CA ALA A 332 23.21 20.69 16.91
C ALA A 332 23.41 20.17 15.49
N PHE A 333 23.51 18.84 15.32
CA PHE A 333 23.90 18.18 14.08
C PHE A 333 22.85 17.17 13.62
N ALA A 334 21.56 17.51 13.75
CA ALA A 334 20.49 16.59 13.37
C ALA A 334 20.43 16.40 11.86
N LEU A 335 20.28 17.49 11.11
CA LEU A 335 20.27 17.46 9.64
C LEU A 335 21.50 18.16 9.09
N CYS A 336 21.87 17.76 7.88
CA CYS A 336 22.81 18.50 7.05
C CYS A 336 22.16 18.72 5.67
N TYR A 337 22.52 19.80 5.00
CA TYR A 337 22.12 20.07 3.64
C TYR A 337 23.36 20.42 2.83
N HIS A 338 23.40 20.03 1.56
CA HIS A 338 24.44 20.39 0.61
C HIS A 338 23.86 20.29 -0.81
N PRO A 339 24.02 21.31 -1.68
CA PRO A 339 23.30 21.40 -2.96
C PRO A 339 23.55 20.23 -3.92
N ASP A 340 24.73 19.60 -3.83
CA ASP A 340 25.11 18.46 -4.68
C ASP A 340 24.76 17.09 -4.08
N CYS A 341 24.13 17.06 -2.90
CA CYS A 341 23.75 15.83 -2.20
C CYS A 341 22.24 15.76 -2.02
N GLY A 342 21.71 14.55 -1.86
CA GLY A 342 20.32 14.36 -1.45
C GLY A 342 20.14 14.59 0.05
N PRO A 343 19.20 13.87 0.70
CA PRO A 343 18.97 14.01 2.13
C PRO A 343 20.18 13.55 2.97
N ILE A 344 20.54 14.36 3.98
CA ILE A 344 21.61 14.06 4.93
C ILE A 344 21.13 14.22 6.37
N PHE A 345 21.45 13.23 7.20
CA PHE A 345 21.29 13.25 8.66
C PHE A 345 22.67 13.14 9.33
N GLY A 346 22.87 13.85 10.44
CA GLY A 346 24.05 13.70 11.30
C GLY A 346 25.28 14.54 10.90
N ALA A 347 26.18 14.76 11.86
CA ALA A 347 27.54 15.26 11.62
C ALA A 347 28.45 14.14 11.10
N GLY A 348 29.11 14.39 9.97
CA GLY A 348 29.88 13.37 9.24
C GLY A 348 29.02 12.53 8.30
N ALA A 349 27.72 12.87 8.17
CA ALA A 349 26.74 12.14 7.37
C ALA A 349 26.48 10.72 7.92
N ASP A 350 25.78 10.66 9.06
CA ASP A 350 25.29 9.41 9.66
C ASP A 350 24.42 8.61 8.68
N LEU A 351 23.66 9.32 7.85
CA LEU A 351 22.99 8.80 6.67
C LEU A 351 23.08 9.85 5.56
N LEU A 352 23.70 9.49 4.44
CA LEU A 352 23.79 10.33 3.25
C LEU A 352 23.30 9.58 2.02
N ILE A 353 22.39 10.23 1.30
CA ILE A 353 21.93 9.78 -0.02
C ILE A 353 22.59 10.67 -1.07
N SER A 354 23.38 10.06 -1.94
CA SER A 354 24.12 10.77 -2.99
C SER A 354 23.23 11.16 -4.17
N ASN A 355 23.74 12.05 -5.01
CA ASN A 355 23.13 12.39 -6.29
C ASN A 355 23.14 11.16 -7.22
N ASN A 356 22.03 10.89 -7.91
CA ASN A 356 21.88 9.72 -8.80
C ASN A 356 22.19 8.38 -8.09
N CYS A 357 21.76 8.27 -6.83
CA CYS A 357 22.01 7.15 -5.91
C CYS A 357 21.54 5.76 -6.41
N ASN A 358 20.78 5.71 -7.51
CA ASN A 358 20.35 4.49 -8.18
C ASN A 358 21.39 3.90 -9.14
N THR A 359 22.40 4.68 -9.52
CA THR A 359 23.42 4.27 -10.50
C THR A 359 24.83 4.21 -9.91
N ASN A 360 25.01 4.67 -8.67
CA ASN A 360 26.28 4.69 -7.98
C ASN A 360 26.16 4.12 -6.57
N SER A 361 27.30 3.84 -5.95
CA SER A 361 27.40 3.35 -4.56
C SER A 361 28.06 4.40 -3.66
N GLU A 362 27.71 5.67 -3.86
CA GLU A 362 28.27 6.80 -3.09
C GLU A 362 27.39 7.18 -1.89
N SER A 363 26.20 6.59 -1.77
CA SER A 363 25.39 6.72 -0.55
C SER A 363 26.01 5.88 0.56
N TYR A 364 26.03 6.40 1.78
CA TYR A 364 26.66 5.71 2.90
C TYR A 364 25.98 6.03 4.24
N SER A 365 26.26 5.19 5.24
CA SER A 365 25.82 5.41 6.60
C SER A 365 26.95 5.14 7.58
N ASN A 366 27.16 6.09 8.50
CA ASN A 366 28.19 6.05 9.53
C ASN A 366 27.70 6.69 10.83
N LEU A 367 27.02 5.92 11.68
CA LEU A 367 26.38 6.43 12.89
C LEU A 367 27.42 7.06 13.85
N HIS A 368 27.28 8.36 14.09
CA HIS A 368 28.17 9.14 14.95
C HIS A 368 27.42 10.18 15.80
N SER A 369 26.38 10.78 15.23
CA SER A 369 25.48 11.76 15.85
C SER A 369 24.19 11.13 16.36
N TYR A 370 23.86 9.94 15.85
CA TYR A 370 22.70 9.13 16.17
C TYR A 370 23.11 7.77 16.75
N GLY A 371 22.38 7.29 17.75
CA GLY A 371 22.60 5.97 18.37
C GLY A 371 23.66 5.97 19.48
N ASP A 372 23.49 5.07 20.45
CA ASP A 372 24.39 4.92 21.61
C ASP A 372 25.68 4.17 21.23
N GLN A 373 26.61 3.99 22.18
CA GLN A 373 27.89 3.29 21.96
C GLN A 373 27.75 1.82 21.49
N LEU A 374 26.56 1.24 21.62
CA LEU A 374 26.22 -0.13 21.17
C LEU A 374 25.58 -0.15 19.77
N ALA A 375 25.35 1.01 19.15
CA ALA A 375 24.79 1.10 17.81
C ALA A 375 25.77 0.53 16.76
N PRO A 376 25.26 -0.10 15.69
CA PRO A 376 26.11 -0.52 14.59
C PRO A 376 26.75 0.69 13.93
N ALA A 377 27.93 0.50 13.34
CA ALA A 377 28.59 1.58 12.62
C ALA A 377 27.77 2.08 11.41
N SER A 378 26.96 1.22 10.79
CA SER A 378 26.13 1.55 9.64
C SER A 378 24.69 1.07 9.82
N LEU A 379 23.73 1.80 9.24
CA LEU A 379 22.33 1.39 9.17
C LEU A 379 22.07 0.31 8.11
N ALA A 380 22.90 0.27 7.08
CA ALA A 380 22.84 -0.74 6.03
C ALA A 380 23.85 -1.86 6.31
N SER A 381 23.70 -2.99 5.61
CA SER A 381 24.68 -4.08 5.69
C SER A 381 26.10 -3.66 5.31
N ASP A 382 26.24 -2.75 4.35
CA ASP A 382 27.52 -2.25 3.83
C ASP A 382 27.67 -0.76 4.14
N TYR A 383 28.91 -0.30 4.34
CA TYR A 383 29.20 1.11 4.61
C TYR A 383 28.69 2.01 3.48
N ASN A 384 29.00 1.63 2.23
CA ASN A 384 28.52 2.25 1.01
C ASN A 384 27.46 1.36 0.37
N PHE A 385 26.37 1.94 -0.12
CA PHE A 385 25.27 1.19 -0.74
C PHE A 385 24.65 1.93 -1.92
N THR A 386 24.05 1.15 -2.83
CA THR A 386 23.24 1.66 -3.94
C THR A 386 21.78 1.69 -3.50
N VAL A 387 21.07 2.76 -3.82
CA VAL A 387 19.67 2.97 -3.43
C VAL A 387 18.76 2.57 -4.58
N ARG A 388 17.76 1.74 -4.32
CA ARG A 388 16.75 1.38 -5.33
C ARG A 388 15.74 2.51 -5.51
N ASP A 389 15.20 3.00 -4.40
CA ASP A 389 14.30 4.14 -4.36
C ASP A 389 14.32 4.77 -2.96
N TYR A 390 13.89 6.02 -2.86
CA TYR A 390 13.65 6.65 -1.57
C TYR A 390 12.46 7.60 -1.63
N GLU A 391 11.77 7.70 -0.51
CA GLU A 391 10.54 8.46 -0.32
C GLU A 391 10.68 9.41 0.86
N VAL A 392 10.14 10.62 0.70
CA VAL A 392 10.09 11.63 1.76
C VAL A 392 8.64 11.96 2.04
N PHE A 393 8.29 11.94 3.32
CA PHE A 393 6.96 12.22 3.81
C PHE A 393 6.97 13.39 4.79
N THR A 394 5.84 14.09 4.86
CA THR A 394 5.52 15.06 5.90
C THR A 394 4.13 14.77 6.47
N TYR A 395 3.72 15.49 7.50
CA TYR A 395 2.36 15.37 8.02
C TYR A 395 1.33 15.83 6.98
N LYS A 396 0.30 15.01 6.79
CA LYS A 396 -0.88 15.43 6.04
C LYS A 396 -1.66 16.42 6.91
N HIS A 397 -1.72 17.67 6.48
CA HIS A 397 -2.64 18.64 7.07
C HIS A 397 -4.06 18.25 6.63
N ASN A 398 -4.94 18.04 7.60
CA ASN A 398 -6.36 17.78 7.36
C ASN A 398 -7.07 18.99 6.77
#